data_AF-A0A2K6G3R7-F1
#
_entry.id   AF-A0A2K6G3R7-F1
#
_cell.length_a   1.000
_cell.length_b   1.000
_cell.length_c   1.000
_cell.angle_alpha   90.00
_cell.angle_beta   90.00
_cell.angle_gamma   90.00
#
_symmetry.space_group_name_H-M   'P 1'
#
loop_
_entity.id
_entity.type
_entity.pdbx_description
1 polymer ?
#
loop_
_entity_poly.entity_id
_entity_poly.type
_entity_poly.pdbx_seq_one_letter_code
_entity_poly.pdbx_strand_id
1 'polypeptide(L)'
;MEMPGSLCKKVKLSNNAQSWGMQRATNVTYQAHHVSRNKRGQVVGTRGGFRGCTVWLTGLSGAGKTTVSMALEEYLVCHGIPCYTLDGDNIRQGLNKNLGFSPEDREENVRRIAEVAKLFADAGLVCITSFISPYTQDRNNARQIHEGASLPFFEVFVDAPLHVCEQRDVKGLYKKARAGEIKGFTGIDSEYEKPEAPELVLKTDSCDVNDCVQQVVELLQERDIVPVDASYEVKELYVPENKLHLAKTDAEALPALKINKVAMQWVQVLAEGWATPLNGFMREREYLQCLHFDCLLDGGVINLSVPIVLTATREEKERLDGCTAFALVYEGRRVAILRNPEFYEHRKEERCARQWGTTCKSHPYIKMVMEQGDWLIGGDLQVLDRIYWNDGLDQYRLTPTELKQKFKDMNADAVFAFQLRNPVHNGHALLMQDTHKQLLERGYRRPVLLLHPLGGWTKDDDVPLMWRMKQHAAVLEEGILNPETTVVAIFPSPMMYAGPTEVQWHCRARMVAGANFYIVGRDPAGMPHPETGKDLYEPTHGAKVLTMAPGLITLEIVPFRVAAYNKKKKRMDYYDSEHHEDFEFISGTRMRKLAREGQKPPEGFMAPKAWTVLMEYYKSLEKA
;
A
#
# COMPACT_ATOMS: atom_id res chain seq x y z
N MET A 1 -18.96 -30.17 56.84
CA MET A 1 -18.55 -31.07 57.95
C MET A 1 -19.20 -32.41 57.70
N GLU A 2 -18.43 -33.41 57.30
CA GLU A 2 -18.65 -34.83 57.57
C GLU A 2 -17.41 -35.61 57.07
N MET A 3 -16.89 -36.46 57.95
CA MET A 3 -15.76 -37.40 57.80
C MET A 3 -16.30 -38.77 57.30
N PRO A 4 -15.55 -39.90 57.31
CA PRO A 4 -14.28 -40.29 56.67
C PRO A 4 -14.39 -41.68 55.94
N GLY A 5 -13.29 -42.20 55.38
CA GLY A 5 -13.11 -43.62 54.96
C GLY A 5 -12.55 -43.74 53.53
N SER A 6 -11.83 -44.77 53.08
CA SER A 6 -11.48 -46.09 53.60
C SER A 6 -10.37 -46.65 52.67
N LEU A 7 -9.43 -47.44 53.19
CA LEU A 7 -8.54 -48.26 52.34
C LEU A 7 -9.36 -49.38 51.65
N CYS A 8 -9.06 -49.68 50.37
CA CYS A 8 -8.41 -50.94 49.94
C CYS A 8 -8.68 -51.33 48.46
N LYS A 9 -7.62 -51.88 47.83
CA LYS A 9 -7.54 -52.77 46.65
C LYS A 9 -7.59 -52.20 45.22
N LYS A 10 -6.39 -52.05 44.65
CA LYS A 10 -6.13 -52.17 43.21
C LYS A 10 -6.38 -53.60 42.74
N VAL A 11 -7.25 -53.77 41.75
CA VAL A 11 -7.39 -55.00 40.97
C VAL A 11 -6.26 -55.01 39.91
N LYS A 12 -5.42 -56.04 39.92
CA LYS A 12 -4.49 -56.34 38.82
C LYS A 12 -5.25 -57.18 37.79
N LEU A 13 -5.40 -56.66 36.57
CA LEU A 13 -5.66 -57.47 35.39
C LEU A 13 -4.38 -57.49 34.56
N SER A 14 -3.78 -58.67 34.47
CA SER A 14 -2.74 -58.99 33.50
C SER A 14 -3.39 -59.30 32.15
N ASN A 15 -2.87 -58.74 31.06
CA ASN A 15 -2.39 -59.53 29.92
C ASN A 15 -1.85 -58.64 28.79
N ASN A 16 -0.56 -58.83 28.52
CA ASN A 16 0.10 -58.97 27.21
C ASN A 16 -0.53 -58.25 26.01
N ALA A 17 0.00 -57.05 25.74
CA ALA A 17 0.29 -56.60 24.39
C ALA A 17 1.72 -56.05 24.39
N GLN A 18 2.57 -56.51 23.46
CA GLN A 18 3.94 -56.02 23.29
C GLN A 18 3.90 -54.53 22.91
N SER A 19 4.00 -53.64 23.89
CA SER A 19 4.20 -52.21 23.65
C SER A 19 5.69 -51.93 23.49
N TRP A 20 6.07 -51.54 22.28
CA TRP A 20 7.39 -51.00 22.03
C TRP A 20 7.48 -49.61 22.68
N GLY A 21 8.05 -49.55 23.89
CA GLY A 21 8.85 -48.41 24.32
C GLY A 21 8.18 -47.13 24.84
N MET A 22 6.85 -47.04 25.01
CA MET A 22 6.21 -45.87 25.65
C MET A 22 6.18 -45.97 27.19
N GLN A 23 7.36 -45.87 27.80
CA GLN A 23 7.69 -45.24 29.10
C GLN A 23 9.07 -45.76 29.52
N ARG A 24 10.14 -44.97 29.28
CA ARG A 24 11.51 -45.33 29.70
C ARG A 24 12.07 -44.52 30.88
N ALA A 25 11.41 -43.45 31.30
CA ALA A 25 11.84 -42.69 32.47
C ALA A 25 10.64 -42.33 33.34
N THR A 26 10.52 -42.98 34.50
CA THR A 26 9.48 -42.71 35.50
C THR A 26 9.76 -41.45 36.34
N ASN A 27 10.86 -40.76 36.03
CA ASN A 27 11.44 -39.66 36.79
C ASN A 27 11.65 -38.37 35.98
N VAL A 28 11.03 -38.23 34.80
CA VAL A 28 11.10 -37.00 33.99
C VAL A 28 9.81 -36.20 34.18
N THR A 29 9.93 -34.98 34.69
CA THR A 29 8.83 -34.02 34.81
C THR A 29 9.00 -32.93 33.76
N TYR A 30 7.88 -32.50 33.16
CA TYR A 30 7.89 -31.35 32.26
C TYR A 30 8.23 -30.08 33.05
N GLN A 31 9.27 -29.37 32.63
CA GLN A 31 9.64 -28.08 33.19
C GLN A 31 9.16 -26.97 32.26
N ALA A 32 8.15 -26.22 32.70
CA ALA A 32 7.70 -25.04 31.95
C ALA A 32 8.80 -23.97 31.93
N HIS A 33 8.99 -23.32 30.77
CA HIS A 33 9.90 -22.19 30.67
C HIS A 33 9.45 -21.03 31.58
N HIS A 34 10.40 -20.42 32.30
CA HIS A 34 10.12 -19.25 33.14
C HIS A 34 9.70 -18.00 32.33
N VAL A 35 10.16 -17.89 31.08
CA VAL A 35 9.79 -16.80 30.17
C VAL A 35 8.77 -17.32 29.15
N SER A 36 7.60 -16.69 29.13
CA SER A 36 6.51 -17.07 28.23
C SER A 36 6.87 -16.83 26.75
N ARG A 37 6.21 -17.57 25.85
CA ARG A 37 6.30 -17.35 24.39
C ARG A 37 6.05 -15.90 24.00
N ASN A 38 5.06 -15.25 24.60
CA ASN A 38 4.77 -13.85 24.35
C ASN A 38 5.99 -12.95 24.65
N LYS A 39 6.61 -13.09 25.83
CA LYS A 39 7.79 -12.29 26.21
C LYS A 39 9.00 -12.59 25.34
N ARG A 40 9.27 -13.86 25.01
CA ARG A 40 10.35 -14.24 24.09
C ARG A 40 10.10 -13.66 22.69
N GLY A 41 8.87 -13.72 22.21
CA GLY A 41 8.47 -13.14 20.92
C GLY A 41 8.69 -11.63 20.81
N GLN A 42 8.64 -10.87 21.92
CA GLN A 42 8.94 -9.44 21.89
C GLN A 42 10.41 -9.10 21.62
N VAL A 43 11.33 -10.06 21.78
CA VAL A 43 12.79 -9.86 21.59
C VAL A 43 13.36 -10.67 20.43
N VAL A 44 12.54 -11.48 19.75
CA VAL A 44 12.93 -12.25 18.56
C VAL A 44 12.58 -11.43 17.32
N GLY A 45 13.57 -10.73 16.78
CA GLY A 45 13.41 -9.82 15.64
C GLY A 45 12.92 -8.43 16.07
N THR A 46 12.54 -7.60 15.10
CA THR A 46 12.08 -6.22 15.33
C THR A 46 10.55 -6.08 15.35
N ARG A 47 9.84 -7.06 14.78
CA ARG A 47 8.38 -7.08 14.71
C ARG A 47 7.81 -7.73 15.97
N GLY A 48 7.00 -6.99 16.73
CA GLY A 48 6.37 -7.48 17.96
C GLY A 48 5.48 -8.70 17.74
N GLY A 49 5.28 -9.50 18.79
CA GLY A 49 4.43 -10.70 18.78
C GLY A 49 5.19 -12.01 18.59
N PHE A 50 4.64 -13.09 19.14
CA PHE A 50 5.18 -14.44 18.96
C PHE A 50 4.65 -15.03 17.66
N ARG A 51 5.56 -15.51 16.79
CA ARG A 51 5.23 -16.08 15.47
C ARG A 51 5.95 -17.41 15.20
N GLY A 52 6.34 -18.09 16.27
CA GLY A 52 7.05 -19.36 16.16
C GLY A 52 6.18 -20.45 15.57
N CYS A 53 6.61 -21.05 14.47
CA CYS A 53 5.87 -22.06 13.72
C CYS A 53 6.80 -22.95 12.88
N THR A 54 6.24 -24.00 12.30
CA THR A 54 6.97 -24.88 11.36
C THR A 54 6.30 -24.90 10.00
N VAL A 55 7.06 -24.57 8.96
CA VAL A 55 6.70 -24.77 7.55
C VAL A 55 7.35 -26.08 7.08
N TRP A 56 6.52 -27.11 6.92
CA TRP A 56 6.94 -28.46 6.59
C TRP A 56 6.84 -28.73 5.09
N LEU A 57 7.94 -28.58 4.36
CA LEU A 57 7.98 -28.91 2.93
C LEU A 57 8.15 -30.42 2.73
N THR A 58 7.22 -31.03 2.01
CA THR A 58 7.25 -32.45 1.63
C THR A 58 7.09 -32.62 0.12
N GLY A 59 7.69 -33.65 -0.47
CA GLY A 59 7.63 -33.89 -1.91
C GLY A 59 8.74 -34.79 -2.43
N LEU A 60 8.65 -35.21 -3.69
CA LEU A 60 9.67 -36.03 -4.35
C LEU A 60 11.04 -35.35 -4.40
N SER A 61 12.10 -36.14 -4.55
CA SER A 61 13.44 -35.58 -4.84
C SER A 61 13.38 -34.75 -6.13
N GLY A 62 14.01 -33.57 -6.17
CA GLY A 62 13.94 -32.70 -7.36
C GLY A 62 12.61 -31.96 -7.59
N ALA A 63 11.62 -32.13 -6.71
CA ALA A 63 10.34 -31.40 -6.81
C ALA A 63 10.48 -29.89 -6.54
N GLY A 64 11.52 -29.42 -5.84
CA GLY A 64 11.77 -27.99 -5.62
C GLY A 64 11.84 -27.52 -4.16
N LYS A 65 11.71 -28.42 -3.18
CA LYS A 65 11.72 -28.08 -1.74
C LYS A 65 12.90 -27.20 -1.32
N THR A 66 14.13 -27.55 -1.72
CA THR A 66 15.33 -26.76 -1.37
C THR A 66 15.27 -25.36 -1.97
N THR A 67 14.81 -25.23 -3.21
CA THR A 67 14.66 -23.92 -3.88
C THR A 67 13.64 -23.05 -3.15
N VAL A 68 12.47 -23.62 -2.80
CA VAL A 68 11.42 -22.91 -2.08
C VAL A 68 11.86 -22.54 -0.66
N SER A 69 12.53 -23.44 0.08
CA SER A 69 12.98 -23.13 1.45
C SER A 69 14.00 -21.99 1.48
N MET A 70 14.95 -21.98 0.54
CA MET A 70 15.99 -20.94 0.48
C MET A 70 15.40 -19.58 0.10
N ALA A 71 14.50 -19.54 -0.89
CA ALA A 71 13.84 -18.30 -1.30
C ALA A 71 12.88 -17.76 -0.21
N LEU A 72 12.19 -18.66 0.51
CA LEU A 72 11.35 -18.28 1.65
C LEU A 72 12.19 -17.77 2.82
N GLU A 73 13.32 -18.40 3.13
CA GLU A 73 14.27 -17.95 4.15
C GLU A 73 14.77 -16.53 3.82
N GLU A 74 15.19 -16.29 2.57
CA GLU A 74 15.60 -14.97 2.09
C GLU A 74 14.48 -13.93 2.25
N TYR A 75 13.24 -14.28 1.85
CA TYR A 75 12.08 -13.41 2.03
C TYR A 75 11.88 -13.03 3.51
N LEU A 76 11.84 -14.01 4.41
CA LEU A 76 11.57 -13.78 5.83
C LEU A 76 12.67 -12.92 6.47
N VAL A 77 13.94 -13.18 6.16
CA VAL A 77 15.08 -12.38 6.64
C VAL A 77 15.00 -10.94 6.14
N CYS A 78 14.74 -10.73 4.84
CA CYS A 78 14.58 -9.40 4.25
C CYS A 78 13.42 -8.60 4.88
N HIS A 79 12.39 -9.28 5.38
CA HIS A 79 11.25 -8.68 6.08
C HIS A 79 11.41 -8.64 7.61
N GLY A 80 12.62 -8.92 8.14
CA GLY A 80 12.92 -8.81 9.58
C GLY A 80 12.27 -9.90 10.45
N ILE A 81 11.95 -11.05 9.86
CA ILE A 81 11.39 -12.23 10.54
C ILE A 81 12.47 -13.29 10.70
N PRO A 82 12.96 -13.55 11.93
CA PRO A 82 13.93 -14.61 12.17
C PRO A 82 13.37 -15.98 11.81
N CYS A 83 14.13 -16.72 11.01
CA CYS A 83 13.79 -18.07 10.57
C CYS A 83 15.04 -18.95 10.56
N TYR A 84 14.85 -20.26 10.43
CA TYR A 84 15.95 -21.20 10.29
C TYR A 84 15.51 -22.44 9.49
N THR A 85 16.34 -22.84 8.52
CA THR A 85 16.06 -24.01 7.68
C THR A 85 16.72 -25.28 8.21
N LEU A 86 15.93 -26.33 8.41
CA LEU A 86 16.39 -27.71 8.62
C LEU A 86 16.31 -28.46 7.29
N ASP A 87 17.45 -28.90 6.77
CA ASP A 87 17.52 -29.59 5.50
C ASP A 87 18.33 -30.89 5.58
N GLY A 88 18.29 -31.66 4.50
CA GLY A 88 19.05 -32.90 4.40
C GLY A 88 20.56 -32.70 4.53
N ASP A 89 21.08 -31.52 4.20
CA ASP A 89 22.50 -31.26 4.13
C ASP A 89 23.07 -30.89 5.52
N ASN A 90 22.30 -30.20 6.39
CA ASN A 90 22.68 -29.82 7.74
C ASN A 90 22.33 -30.89 8.80
N ILE A 91 21.16 -31.53 8.74
CA ILE A 91 20.74 -32.51 9.75
C ILE A 91 21.47 -33.85 9.59
N ARG A 92 21.68 -34.33 8.36
CA ARG A 92 22.25 -35.68 8.12
C ARG A 92 23.72 -35.79 8.51
N GLN A 93 24.47 -34.71 8.50
CA GLN A 93 25.89 -34.73 8.89
C GLN A 93 26.10 -34.49 10.40
N GLY A 94 25.08 -33.94 11.08
CA GLY A 94 25.12 -33.62 12.50
C GLY A 94 24.26 -34.59 13.34
N LEU A 95 23.06 -34.13 13.70
CA LEU A 95 22.14 -34.84 14.61
C LEU A 95 21.79 -36.25 14.14
N ASN A 96 21.65 -36.44 12.82
CA ASN A 96 21.19 -37.69 12.22
C ASN A 96 22.30 -38.48 11.52
N LYS A 97 23.58 -38.19 11.84
CA LYS A 97 24.74 -38.88 11.23
C LYS A 97 24.82 -40.38 11.55
N ASN A 98 24.12 -40.83 12.59
CA ASN A 98 24.07 -42.22 13.01
C ASN A 98 22.92 -43.02 12.40
N LEU A 99 22.08 -42.40 11.55
CA LEU A 99 20.95 -43.05 10.91
C LEU A 99 21.31 -43.43 9.48
N GLY A 100 21.01 -44.69 9.12
CA GLY A 100 21.14 -45.21 7.77
C GLY A 100 19.89 -44.95 6.92
N PHE A 101 19.53 -45.93 6.10
CA PHE A 101 18.41 -45.84 5.15
C PHE A 101 17.36 -46.93 5.35
N SER A 102 17.41 -47.70 6.45
CA SER A 102 16.36 -48.67 6.78
C SER A 102 15.03 -47.93 7.07
N PRO A 103 13.88 -48.62 7.00
CA PRO A 103 12.60 -48.01 7.35
C PRO A 103 12.59 -47.37 8.74
N GLU A 104 13.17 -48.04 9.74
CA GLU A 104 13.23 -47.58 11.13
C GLU A 104 14.13 -46.35 11.27
N ASP A 105 15.26 -46.32 10.56
CA ASP A 105 16.16 -45.16 10.55
C ASP A 105 15.52 -43.95 9.85
N ARG A 106 14.66 -44.18 8.83
CA ARG A 106 13.91 -43.11 8.15
C ARG A 106 12.82 -42.53 9.04
N GLU A 107 12.08 -43.38 9.75
CA GLU A 107 11.09 -42.95 10.75
C GLU A 107 11.76 -42.11 11.84
N GLU A 108 12.86 -42.59 12.43
CA GLU A 108 13.60 -41.87 13.46
C GLU A 108 14.22 -40.57 12.93
N ASN A 109 14.64 -40.54 11.65
CA ASN A 109 15.15 -39.34 11.00
C ASN A 109 14.09 -38.24 11.02
N VAL A 110 12.87 -38.55 10.57
CA VAL A 110 11.76 -37.61 10.51
C VAL A 110 11.29 -37.23 11.92
N ARG A 111 11.20 -38.18 12.85
CA ARG A 111 10.82 -37.91 14.25
C ARG A 111 11.78 -36.93 14.92
N ARG A 112 13.10 -37.09 14.74
CA ARG A 112 14.10 -36.14 15.27
C ARG A 112 13.97 -34.75 14.66
N ILE A 113 13.75 -34.67 13.35
CA ILE A 113 13.54 -33.38 12.66
C ILE A 113 12.30 -32.69 13.21
N ALA A 114 11.20 -33.42 13.42
CA ALA A 114 9.96 -32.88 13.97
C ALA A 114 10.15 -32.29 15.37
N GLU A 115 10.85 -33.00 16.27
CA GLU A 115 11.14 -32.49 17.61
C GLU A 115 12.04 -31.25 17.59
N VAL A 116 13.06 -31.22 16.72
CA VAL A 116 13.92 -30.04 16.56
C VAL A 116 13.15 -28.86 15.98
N ALA A 117 12.32 -29.08 14.97
CA ALA A 117 11.47 -28.05 14.37
C ALA A 117 10.53 -27.44 15.42
N LYS A 118 9.94 -28.28 16.28
CA LYS A 118 9.14 -27.82 17.42
C LYS A 118 9.94 -26.96 18.39
N LEU A 119 11.23 -27.27 18.64
CA LEU A 119 12.06 -26.44 19.52
C LEU A 119 12.35 -25.06 18.90
N PHE A 120 12.62 -25.00 17.59
CA PHE A 120 12.79 -23.72 16.88
C PHE A 120 11.50 -22.90 16.85
N ALA A 121 10.37 -23.55 16.58
CA ALA A 121 9.05 -22.94 16.66
C ALA A 121 8.77 -22.45 18.09
N ASP A 122 9.01 -23.27 19.12
CA ASP A 122 8.84 -22.85 20.51
C ASP A 122 9.73 -21.67 20.86
N ALA A 123 10.96 -21.61 20.34
CA ALA A 123 11.89 -20.49 20.52
C ALA A 123 11.41 -19.18 19.89
N GLY A 124 10.44 -19.23 18.96
CA GLY A 124 9.82 -18.07 18.32
C GLY A 124 10.25 -17.84 16.87
N LEU A 125 11.01 -18.75 16.28
CA LEU A 125 11.45 -18.68 14.89
C LEU A 125 10.45 -19.35 13.95
N VAL A 126 10.43 -18.92 12.69
CA VAL A 126 9.84 -19.71 11.61
C VAL A 126 10.82 -20.81 11.23
N CYS A 127 10.54 -22.06 11.61
CA CYS A 127 11.34 -23.20 11.24
C CYS A 127 10.89 -23.74 9.89
N ILE A 128 11.78 -23.80 8.90
CA ILE A 128 11.47 -24.35 7.58
C ILE A 128 12.11 -25.73 7.49
N THR A 129 11.36 -26.79 7.18
CA THR A 129 11.93 -28.13 7.02
C THR A 129 11.87 -28.58 5.57
N SER A 130 12.99 -29.03 5.01
CA SER A 130 13.13 -29.38 3.59
C SER A 130 13.54 -30.85 3.40
N PHE A 131 12.59 -31.76 3.61
CA PHE A 131 12.81 -33.22 3.56
C PHE A 131 11.81 -33.92 2.64
N ILE A 132 12.11 -35.14 2.21
CA ILE A 132 11.17 -35.91 1.38
C ILE A 132 9.94 -36.31 2.21
N SER A 133 10.14 -36.73 3.47
CA SER A 133 9.09 -37.17 4.42
C SER A 133 7.95 -37.95 3.73
N PRO A 134 8.24 -39.10 3.12
CA PRO A 134 7.35 -39.74 2.14
C PRO A 134 6.08 -40.33 2.74
N TYR A 135 6.09 -40.71 4.02
CA TYR A 135 4.98 -41.41 4.66
C TYR A 135 4.07 -40.45 5.41
N THR A 136 2.77 -40.62 5.22
CA THR A 136 1.70 -39.85 5.87
C THR A 136 1.75 -40.00 7.38
N GLN A 137 2.04 -41.19 7.90
CA GLN A 137 2.18 -41.42 9.33
C GLN A 137 3.24 -40.52 9.97
N ASP A 138 4.41 -40.37 9.34
CA ASP A 138 5.51 -39.58 9.87
C ASP A 138 5.17 -38.08 9.88
N ARG A 139 4.56 -37.59 8.81
CA ARG A 139 4.12 -36.18 8.70
C ARG A 139 3.00 -35.87 9.69
N ASN A 140 2.06 -36.78 9.88
CA ASN A 140 0.99 -36.65 10.88
C ASN A 140 1.55 -36.67 12.31
N ASN A 141 2.57 -37.49 12.58
CA ASN A 141 3.25 -37.46 13.87
C ASN A 141 3.95 -36.11 14.10
N ALA A 142 4.65 -35.58 13.10
CA ALA A 142 5.26 -34.27 13.16
C ALA A 142 4.23 -33.16 13.45
N ARG A 143 3.08 -33.19 12.76
CA ARG A 143 1.95 -32.29 13.00
C ARG A 143 1.44 -32.40 14.44
N GLN A 144 1.17 -33.60 14.92
CA GLN A 144 0.66 -33.86 16.28
C GLN A 144 1.63 -33.34 17.36
N ILE A 145 2.94 -33.48 17.16
CA ILE A 145 3.98 -32.96 18.06
C ILE A 145 3.87 -31.44 18.24
N HIS A 146 3.58 -30.70 17.16
CA HIS A 146 3.45 -29.25 17.17
C HIS A 146 2.09 -28.79 17.72
N GLU A 147 1.00 -29.37 17.23
CA GLU A 147 -0.36 -29.02 17.65
C GLU A 147 -0.58 -29.32 19.14
N GLY A 148 -0.06 -30.45 19.63
CA GLY A 148 -0.08 -30.80 21.06
C GLY A 148 0.70 -29.83 21.96
N ALA A 149 1.59 -29.01 21.37
CA ALA A 149 2.30 -27.94 22.04
C ALA A 149 1.75 -26.54 21.68
N SER A 150 0.61 -26.46 21.00
CA SER A 150 0.00 -25.20 20.51
C SER A 150 0.97 -24.37 19.67
N LEU A 151 1.70 -25.03 18.76
CA LEU A 151 2.55 -24.39 17.76
C LEU A 151 1.96 -24.63 16.38
N PRO A 152 1.81 -23.59 15.54
CA PRO A 152 1.31 -23.76 14.17
C PRO A 152 2.24 -24.65 13.34
N PHE A 153 1.64 -25.52 12.54
CA PHE A 153 2.31 -26.43 11.62
C PHE A 153 1.65 -26.31 10.25
N PHE A 154 2.45 -26.04 9.22
CA PHE A 154 1.98 -25.85 7.85
C PHE A 154 2.63 -26.90 6.95
N GLU A 155 1.89 -27.93 6.58
CA GLU A 155 2.32 -28.93 5.62
C GLU A 155 2.14 -28.38 4.20
N VAL A 156 3.28 -28.12 3.55
CA VAL A 156 3.33 -27.59 2.19
C VAL A 156 3.76 -28.72 1.26
N PHE A 157 2.85 -29.17 0.42
CA PHE A 157 3.12 -30.21 -0.55
C PHE A 157 3.76 -29.60 -1.81
N VAL A 158 5.06 -29.84 -2.00
CA VAL A 158 5.78 -29.46 -3.21
C VAL A 158 5.57 -30.55 -4.26
N ASP A 159 4.54 -30.35 -5.08
CA ASP A 159 4.03 -31.32 -6.04
C ASP A 159 4.61 -31.07 -7.43
N ALA A 160 5.38 -32.04 -7.91
CA ALA A 160 5.82 -32.14 -9.29
C ALA A 160 5.68 -33.60 -9.72
N PRO A 161 5.20 -33.88 -10.94
CA PRO A 161 5.15 -35.25 -11.44
C PRO A 161 6.52 -35.93 -11.39
N LEU A 162 6.53 -37.24 -11.12
CA LEU A 162 7.78 -38.03 -11.02
C LEU A 162 8.65 -37.88 -12.27
N HIS A 163 8.06 -37.91 -13.47
CA HIS A 163 8.81 -37.77 -14.72
C HIS A 163 9.49 -36.39 -14.85
N VAL A 164 8.89 -35.33 -14.31
CA VAL A 164 9.51 -33.99 -14.26
C VAL A 164 10.67 -33.99 -13.28
N CYS A 165 10.50 -34.62 -12.12
CA CYS A 165 11.56 -34.77 -11.12
C CYS A 165 12.75 -35.57 -11.67
N GLU A 166 12.50 -36.67 -12.38
CA GLU A 166 13.50 -37.48 -13.09
C GLU A 166 14.17 -36.68 -14.21
N GLN A 167 13.43 -35.86 -14.96
CA GLN A 167 13.99 -35.00 -16.00
C GLN A 167 14.94 -33.95 -15.41
N ARG A 168 14.62 -33.40 -14.24
CA ARG A 168 15.46 -32.41 -13.54
C ARG A 168 16.75 -33.02 -12.98
N ASP A 169 16.67 -34.24 -12.45
CA ASP A 169 17.74 -35.02 -11.77
C ASP A 169 18.88 -34.19 -11.15
N VAL A 170 18.52 -33.18 -10.35
CA VAL A 170 19.43 -32.10 -9.90
C VAL A 170 20.70 -32.62 -9.22
N LYS A 171 20.61 -33.74 -8.50
CA LYS A 171 21.72 -34.38 -7.77
C LYS A 171 22.21 -35.69 -8.42
N GLY A 172 21.72 -36.03 -9.62
CA GLY A 172 22.06 -37.29 -10.31
C GLY A 172 21.58 -38.55 -9.58
N LEU A 173 20.58 -38.43 -8.71
CA LEU A 173 20.10 -39.51 -7.84
C LEU A 173 19.13 -40.44 -8.57
N TYR A 174 18.32 -39.91 -9.49
CA TYR A 174 17.38 -40.72 -10.26
C TYR A 174 18.12 -41.65 -11.23
N LYS A 175 19.14 -41.14 -11.91
CA LYS A 175 20.01 -41.99 -12.76
C LYS A 175 20.64 -43.14 -11.98
N LYS A 176 21.15 -42.88 -10.77
CA LYS A 176 21.76 -43.88 -9.90
C LYS A 176 20.74 -44.89 -9.35
N ALA A 177 19.54 -44.43 -8.99
CA ALA A 177 18.45 -45.31 -8.57
C ALA A 177 18.02 -46.25 -9.71
N ARG A 178 17.84 -45.72 -10.94
CA ARG A 178 17.52 -46.53 -12.13
C ARG A 178 18.62 -47.53 -12.49
N ALA A 179 19.88 -47.23 -12.16
CA ALA A 179 21.02 -48.15 -12.32
C ALA A 179 21.13 -49.21 -11.20
N GLY A 180 20.27 -49.15 -10.17
CA GLY A 180 20.30 -50.07 -9.02
C GLY A 180 21.38 -49.77 -7.98
N GLU A 181 22.09 -48.64 -8.11
CA GLU A 181 23.13 -48.21 -7.17
C GLU A 181 22.55 -47.66 -5.86
N ILE A 182 21.32 -47.12 -5.90
CA ILE A 182 20.58 -46.62 -4.73
C ILE A 182 19.29 -47.42 -4.61
N LYS A 183 19.17 -48.23 -3.55
CA LYS A 183 17.95 -49.00 -3.25
C LYS A 183 16.99 -48.23 -2.36
N GLY A 184 15.69 -48.44 -2.55
CA GLY A 184 14.64 -47.85 -1.70
C GLY A 184 14.49 -46.34 -1.94
N PHE A 185 14.73 -45.89 -3.16
CA PHE A 185 14.59 -44.47 -3.51
C PHE A 185 13.12 -44.12 -3.70
N THR A 186 12.62 -43.15 -2.94
CA THR A 186 11.23 -42.69 -2.99
C THR A 186 10.85 -42.23 -4.40
N GLY A 187 9.74 -42.76 -4.92
CA GLY A 187 9.24 -42.56 -6.28
C GLY A 187 9.71 -43.61 -7.29
N ILE A 188 10.71 -44.45 -6.95
CA ILE A 188 11.21 -45.53 -7.82
C ILE A 188 10.96 -46.90 -7.16
N ASP A 189 11.64 -47.19 -6.05
CA ASP A 189 11.57 -48.47 -5.33
C ASP A 189 10.81 -48.34 -3.99
N SER A 190 10.41 -47.12 -3.61
CA SER A 190 9.63 -46.84 -2.40
C SER A 190 8.53 -45.84 -2.72
N GLU A 191 7.38 -45.99 -2.10
CA GLU A 191 6.23 -45.12 -2.38
C GLU A 191 6.39 -43.72 -1.78
N TYR A 192 5.69 -42.76 -2.38
CA TYR A 192 5.47 -41.43 -1.81
C TYR A 192 3.96 -41.29 -1.60
N GLU A 193 3.54 -41.15 -0.34
CA GLU A 193 2.15 -40.97 0.02
C GLU A 193 1.82 -39.48 -0.03
N LYS A 194 1.00 -39.07 -1.00
CA LYS A 194 0.61 -37.66 -1.14
C LYS A 194 -0.18 -37.19 0.09
N PRO A 195 0.09 -35.98 0.63
CA PRO A 195 -0.72 -35.41 1.69
C PRO A 195 -2.19 -35.31 1.28
N GLU A 196 -3.11 -35.76 2.15
CA GLU A 196 -4.55 -35.70 1.89
C GLU A 196 -5.13 -34.31 2.16
N ALA A 197 -4.62 -33.63 3.20
CA ALA A 197 -5.07 -32.31 3.63
C ALA A 197 -3.89 -31.38 3.95
N PRO A 198 -3.00 -31.08 2.98
CA PRO A 198 -1.94 -30.11 3.18
C PRO A 198 -2.53 -28.70 3.31
N GLU A 199 -1.91 -27.82 4.09
CA GLU A 199 -2.30 -26.41 4.15
C GLU A 199 -2.08 -25.69 2.80
N LEU A 200 -1.12 -26.15 2.00
CA LEU A 200 -0.84 -25.59 0.67
C LEU A 200 -0.24 -26.64 -0.27
N VAL A 201 -0.57 -26.55 -1.57
CA VAL A 201 0.03 -27.37 -2.63
C VAL A 201 0.71 -26.46 -3.65
N LEU A 202 2.01 -26.67 -3.85
CA LEU A 202 2.82 -25.93 -4.82
C LEU A 202 3.03 -26.79 -6.09
N LYS A 203 2.45 -26.37 -7.21
CA LYS A 203 2.55 -27.04 -8.51
C LYS A 203 3.77 -26.55 -9.30
N THR A 204 4.96 -26.99 -8.91
CA THR A 204 6.23 -26.42 -9.41
C THR A 204 6.56 -26.74 -10.87
N ASP A 205 5.72 -27.50 -11.58
CA ASP A 205 5.78 -27.70 -13.02
C ASP A 205 4.95 -26.65 -13.80
N SER A 206 4.12 -25.89 -13.08
CA SER A 206 3.13 -24.95 -13.63
C SER A 206 3.27 -23.54 -13.06
N CYS A 207 4.11 -23.34 -12.05
CA CYS A 207 4.40 -22.04 -11.45
C CYS A 207 5.91 -21.85 -11.22
N ASP A 208 6.35 -20.60 -11.16
CA ASP A 208 7.75 -20.27 -10.92
C ASP A 208 8.09 -20.21 -9.41
N VAL A 209 9.33 -19.83 -9.09
CA VAL A 209 9.79 -19.72 -7.69
C VAL A 209 9.08 -18.58 -6.95
N ASN A 210 8.82 -17.46 -7.62
CA ASN A 210 8.15 -16.30 -7.01
C ASN A 210 6.71 -16.66 -6.67
N ASP A 211 6.00 -17.33 -7.58
CA ASP A 211 4.65 -17.82 -7.34
C ASP A 211 4.58 -18.77 -6.13
N CYS A 212 5.60 -19.62 -5.97
CA CYS A 212 5.69 -20.55 -4.85
C CYS A 212 5.90 -19.80 -3.52
N VAL A 213 6.82 -18.85 -3.49
CA VAL A 213 7.11 -18.03 -2.29
C VAL A 213 5.89 -17.19 -1.93
N GLN A 214 5.25 -16.56 -2.91
CA GLN A 214 4.06 -15.73 -2.71
C GLN A 214 2.92 -16.54 -2.06
N GLN A 215 2.60 -17.72 -2.58
CA GLN A 215 1.54 -18.57 -2.00
C GLN A 215 1.85 -18.97 -0.54
N VAL A 216 3.11 -19.28 -0.22
CA VAL A 216 3.50 -19.61 1.16
C VAL A 216 3.41 -18.37 2.06
N VAL A 217 3.84 -17.21 1.58
CA VAL A 217 3.76 -15.94 2.33
C VAL A 217 2.31 -15.56 2.60
N GLU A 218 1.42 -15.67 1.60
CA GLU A 218 -0.02 -15.42 1.74
C GLU A 218 -0.63 -16.35 2.80
N LEU A 219 -0.33 -17.64 2.76
CA LEU A 219 -0.72 -18.58 3.83
C LEU A 219 -0.22 -18.12 5.20
N LEU A 220 1.04 -17.68 5.31
CA LEU A 220 1.60 -17.23 6.59
C LEU A 220 0.99 -15.89 7.06
N GLN A 221 0.52 -15.05 6.14
CA GLN A 221 -0.21 -13.82 6.45
C GLN A 221 -1.63 -14.11 6.95
N GLU A 222 -2.36 -15.00 6.27
CA GLU A 222 -3.70 -15.46 6.70
C GLU A 222 -3.70 -16.10 8.09
N ARG A 223 -2.54 -16.60 8.53
CA ARG A 223 -2.34 -17.31 9.80
C ARG A 223 -1.59 -16.48 10.83
N ASP A 224 -1.48 -15.16 10.63
CA ASP A 224 -0.87 -14.19 11.54
C ASP A 224 0.62 -14.46 11.90
N ILE A 225 1.35 -15.21 11.06
CA ILE A 225 2.78 -15.45 11.24
C ILE A 225 3.59 -14.30 10.62
N VAL A 226 3.26 -13.95 9.38
CA VAL A 226 3.86 -12.84 8.64
C VAL A 226 2.87 -11.67 8.69
N PRO A 227 3.23 -10.51 9.26
CA PRO A 227 2.36 -9.34 9.21
C PRO A 227 2.13 -8.88 7.78
N VAL A 228 0.93 -8.37 7.50
CA VAL A 228 0.66 -7.63 6.26
C VAL A 228 1.14 -6.20 6.46
N ASP A 229 2.22 -5.84 5.77
CA ASP A 229 2.76 -4.49 5.83
C ASP A 229 1.83 -3.48 5.15
N ALA A 230 1.91 -2.23 5.59
CA ALA A 230 1.20 -1.13 4.95
C ALA A 230 1.67 -1.01 3.50
N SER A 231 0.71 -0.99 2.57
CA SER A 231 0.98 -1.01 1.13
C SER A 231 0.39 0.21 0.43
N TYR A 232 0.98 0.56 -0.71
CA TYR A 232 0.45 1.54 -1.67
C TYR A 232 -0.42 0.89 -2.76
N GLU A 233 -0.70 -0.41 -2.66
CA GLU A 233 -1.68 -1.09 -3.52
C GLU A 233 -3.07 -0.46 -3.34
N VAL A 234 -3.69 -0.07 -4.45
CA VAL A 234 -4.91 0.74 -4.44
C VAL A 234 -6.01 0.01 -3.67
N LYS A 235 -6.44 0.64 -2.58
CA LYS A 235 -7.53 0.19 -1.74
C LYS A 235 -8.72 1.10 -1.93
N GLU A 236 -9.63 0.70 -2.81
CA GLU A 236 -10.91 1.38 -2.97
C GLU A 236 -11.84 1.07 -1.78
N LEU A 237 -12.62 2.07 -1.39
CA LEU A 237 -13.59 1.96 -0.29
C LEU A 237 -15.03 1.92 -0.80
N TYR A 238 -15.22 1.74 -2.11
CA TYR A 238 -16.52 1.42 -2.68
C TYR A 238 -17.01 0.04 -2.22
N VAL A 239 -18.29 -0.05 -1.90
CA VAL A 239 -18.94 -1.34 -1.72
C VAL A 239 -18.94 -2.06 -3.07
N PRO A 240 -18.51 -3.35 -3.13
CA PRO A 240 -18.59 -4.13 -4.36
C PRO A 240 -20.00 -4.08 -4.97
N GLU A 241 -20.10 -3.97 -6.31
CA GLU A 241 -21.39 -3.76 -7.00
C GLU A 241 -22.45 -4.80 -6.63
N ASN A 242 -22.05 -6.06 -6.44
CA ASN A 242 -22.92 -7.16 -6.04
C ASN A 242 -23.50 -7.04 -4.61
N LYS A 243 -22.92 -6.18 -3.76
CA LYS A 243 -23.37 -5.90 -2.38
C LYS A 243 -24.02 -4.53 -2.24
N LEU A 244 -24.01 -3.69 -3.29
CA LEU A 244 -24.44 -2.30 -3.22
C LEU A 244 -25.90 -2.14 -2.78
N HIS A 245 -26.82 -2.95 -3.34
CA HIS A 245 -28.24 -2.88 -2.96
C HIS A 245 -28.45 -3.15 -1.47
N LEU A 246 -27.79 -4.17 -0.92
CA LEU A 246 -27.86 -4.50 0.50
C LEU A 246 -27.28 -3.39 1.37
N ALA A 247 -26.15 -2.81 0.96
CA ALA A 247 -25.53 -1.71 1.69
C ALA A 247 -26.40 -0.44 1.67
N LYS A 248 -27.12 -0.16 0.58
CA LYS A 248 -28.11 0.94 0.52
C LYS A 248 -29.26 0.72 1.49
N THR A 249 -29.82 -0.50 1.52
CA THR A 249 -30.88 -0.86 2.47
C THR A 249 -30.41 -0.72 3.92
N ASP A 250 -29.19 -1.18 4.24
CA ASP A 250 -28.58 -0.98 5.56
C ASP A 250 -28.44 0.52 5.89
N ALA A 251 -27.90 1.31 4.95
CA ALA A 251 -27.73 2.75 5.13
C ALA A 251 -29.03 3.46 5.49
N GLU A 252 -30.18 3.05 4.94
CA GLU A 252 -31.49 3.67 5.22
C GLU A 252 -31.91 3.55 6.69
N ALA A 253 -31.57 2.45 7.35
CA ALA A 253 -31.90 2.19 8.75
C ALA A 253 -31.00 2.97 9.73
N LEU A 254 -29.86 3.48 9.27
CA LEU A 254 -28.88 4.14 10.13
C LEU A 254 -29.23 5.62 10.41
N PRO A 255 -28.78 6.17 11.55
CA PRO A 255 -28.70 7.62 11.73
C PRO A 255 -27.92 8.29 10.60
N ALA A 256 -28.14 9.58 10.38
CA ALA A 256 -27.50 10.31 9.29
C ALA A 256 -26.69 11.51 9.80
N LEU A 257 -25.60 11.82 9.10
CA LEU A 257 -24.83 13.04 9.21
C LEU A 257 -24.82 13.74 7.86
N LYS A 258 -25.26 15.01 7.81
CA LYS A 258 -25.23 15.79 6.58
C LYS A 258 -23.81 16.29 6.34
N ILE A 259 -23.32 16.13 5.12
CA ILE A 259 -22.00 16.59 4.72
C ILE A 259 -22.10 17.66 3.63
N ASN A 260 -21.11 18.55 3.58
CA ASN A 260 -21.01 19.57 2.55
C ASN A 260 -20.25 19.06 1.31
N LYS A 261 -20.13 19.91 0.28
CA LYS A 261 -19.46 19.56 -0.97
C LYS A 261 -17.97 19.21 -0.81
N VAL A 262 -17.24 19.92 0.07
CA VAL A 262 -15.82 19.65 0.33
C VAL A 262 -15.64 18.30 1.03
N ALA A 263 -16.50 17.99 1.99
CA ALA A 263 -16.53 16.68 2.63
C ALA A 263 -16.87 15.58 1.61
N MET A 264 -17.81 15.82 0.67
CA MET A 264 -18.11 14.87 -0.41
C MET A 264 -16.90 14.64 -1.36
N GLN A 265 -16.11 15.68 -1.64
CA GLN A 265 -14.85 15.54 -2.39
C GLN A 265 -13.83 14.68 -1.62
N TRP A 266 -13.72 14.83 -0.29
CA TRP A 266 -12.89 13.93 0.52
C TRP A 266 -13.42 12.50 0.57
N VAL A 267 -14.74 12.31 0.59
CA VAL A 267 -15.35 10.98 0.42
C VAL A 267 -14.90 10.37 -0.92
N GLN A 268 -14.88 11.14 -2.02
CA GLN A 268 -14.39 10.66 -3.31
C GLN A 268 -12.90 10.29 -3.28
N VAL A 269 -12.06 11.14 -2.68
CA VAL A 269 -10.62 10.86 -2.50
C VAL A 269 -10.39 9.52 -1.79
N LEU A 270 -11.16 9.27 -0.73
CA LEU A 270 -11.10 8.02 0.03
C LEU A 270 -11.67 6.84 -0.77
N ALA A 271 -12.83 7.01 -1.41
CA ALA A 271 -13.54 5.97 -2.16
C ALA A 271 -12.66 5.36 -3.26
N GLU A 272 -11.97 6.21 -4.02
CA GLU A 272 -11.15 5.82 -5.17
C GLU A 272 -9.74 5.35 -4.76
N GLY A 273 -9.39 5.39 -3.47
CA GLY A 273 -8.10 4.89 -2.99
C GLY A 273 -6.92 5.87 -3.14
N TRP A 274 -7.14 7.14 -3.42
CA TRP A 274 -6.05 8.13 -3.48
C TRP A 274 -5.28 8.25 -2.15
N ALA A 275 -5.94 7.93 -1.04
CA ALA A 275 -5.41 7.96 0.32
C ALA A 275 -5.08 6.56 0.88
N THR A 276 -4.97 5.54 0.03
CA THR A 276 -4.51 4.20 0.42
C THR A 276 -3.29 4.26 1.34
N PRO A 277 -3.24 3.50 2.46
CA PRO A 277 -4.13 2.40 2.82
C PRO A 277 -5.26 2.77 3.81
N LEU A 278 -5.61 4.06 3.97
CA LEU A 278 -6.68 4.46 4.90
C LEU A 278 -7.96 3.66 4.68
N ASN A 279 -8.58 3.23 5.79
CA ASN A 279 -9.86 2.51 5.79
C ASN A 279 -11.08 3.45 5.77
N GLY A 280 -10.85 4.76 5.88
CA GLY A 280 -11.88 5.79 5.92
C GLY A 280 -11.30 7.11 6.41
N PHE A 281 -12.13 7.92 7.06
CA PHE A 281 -11.63 9.14 7.69
C PHE A 281 -10.72 8.80 8.87
N MET A 282 -9.64 9.57 9.02
CA MET A 282 -8.59 9.28 9.99
C MET A 282 -9.14 9.16 11.41
N ARG A 283 -8.75 8.08 12.07
CA ARG A 283 -8.78 7.93 13.53
C ARG A 283 -7.76 8.87 14.19
N GLU A 284 -7.89 9.12 15.48
CA GLU A 284 -7.03 10.03 16.24
C GLU A 284 -5.56 9.65 16.09
N ARG A 285 -5.26 8.35 16.15
CA ARG A 285 -3.91 7.83 15.97
C ARG A 285 -3.31 8.21 14.61
N GLU A 286 -4.06 8.04 13.53
CA GLU A 286 -3.64 8.36 12.17
C GLU A 286 -3.52 9.88 11.99
N TYR A 287 -4.46 10.65 12.54
CA TYR A 287 -4.45 12.11 12.53
C TYR A 287 -3.21 12.70 13.23
N LEU A 288 -2.86 12.17 14.41
CA LEU A 288 -1.67 12.60 15.14
C LEU A 288 -0.39 12.22 14.39
N GLN A 289 -0.31 11.01 13.83
CA GLN A 289 0.85 10.61 13.04
C GLN A 289 1.01 11.51 11.80
N CYS A 290 -0.08 11.77 11.09
CA CYS A 290 -0.14 12.68 9.95
C CYS A 290 0.37 14.09 10.31
N LEU A 291 -0.16 14.71 11.37
CA LEU A 291 0.21 16.08 11.75
C LEU A 291 1.64 16.23 12.26
N HIS A 292 2.21 15.19 12.87
CA HIS A 292 3.51 15.28 13.52
C HIS A 292 4.66 14.70 12.70
N PHE A 293 4.36 13.75 11.80
CA PHE A 293 5.38 12.99 11.08
C PHE A 293 5.19 12.96 9.57
N ASP A 294 4.13 13.60 9.04
CA ASP A 294 3.72 13.55 7.63
C ASP A 294 3.52 12.11 7.10
N CYS A 295 3.36 11.15 8.00
CA CYS A 295 3.31 9.72 7.70
C CYS A 295 2.29 8.99 8.57
N LEU A 296 1.79 7.87 8.06
CA LEU A 296 1.27 6.77 8.88
C LEU A 296 2.41 5.79 9.15
N LEU A 297 2.44 5.21 10.36
CA LEU A 297 3.55 4.38 10.84
C LEU A 297 3.14 2.93 11.15
N ASP A 298 1.83 2.68 11.25
CA ASP A 298 1.32 1.35 11.59
C ASP A 298 1.46 0.41 10.39
N GLY A 299 2.21 -0.69 10.57
CA GLY A 299 2.50 -1.65 9.50
C GLY A 299 3.58 -1.19 8.51
N GLY A 300 4.15 -0.01 8.66
CA GLY A 300 5.17 0.53 7.75
C GLY A 300 5.06 2.05 7.61
N VAL A 301 6.08 2.67 7.00
CA VAL A 301 6.11 4.12 6.80
C VAL A 301 5.39 4.47 5.50
N ILE A 302 4.23 5.10 5.61
CA ILE A 302 3.42 5.58 4.48
C ILE A 302 3.32 7.10 4.51
N ASN A 303 3.83 7.78 3.49
CA ASN A 303 3.64 9.22 3.30
C ASN A 303 2.15 9.58 3.23
N LEU A 304 1.70 10.43 4.15
CA LEU A 304 0.36 11.00 4.20
C LEU A 304 0.39 12.28 5.07
N SER A 305 0.63 13.41 4.43
CA SER A 305 0.97 14.68 5.09
C SER A 305 -0.21 15.62 5.36
N VAL A 306 -1.41 15.29 4.90
CA VAL A 306 -2.61 16.12 5.08
C VAL A 306 -3.69 15.37 5.85
N PRO A 307 -4.29 15.97 6.90
CA PRO A 307 -5.42 15.37 7.60
C PRO A 307 -6.63 15.16 6.68
N ILE A 308 -7.04 13.89 6.52
CA ILE A 308 -8.26 13.49 5.80
C ILE A 308 -9.30 13.10 6.86
N VAL A 309 -10.04 14.12 7.31
CA VAL A 309 -10.91 14.03 8.49
C VAL A 309 -12.32 14.52 8.18
N LEU A 310 -13.29 13.95 8.89
CA LEU A 310 -14.68 14.41 8.92
C LEU A 310 -14.91 15.21 10.19
N THR A 311 -15.58 16.36 10.10
CA THR A 311 -15.86 17.21 11.26
C THR A 311 -17.30 17.09 11.72
N ALA A 312 -17.55 17.32 13.01
CA ALA A 312 -18.88 17.39 13.58
C ALA A 312 -18.99 18.49 14.65
N THR A 313 -20.18 19.06 14.79
CA THR A 313 -20.50 19.94 15.92
C THR A 313 -20.66 19.13 17.20
N ARG A 314 -20.74 19.83 18.34
CA ARG A 314 -20.99 19.18 19.63
C ARG A 314 -22.32 18.42 19.64
N GLU A 315 -23.36 19.00 19.05
CA GLU A 315 -24.71 18.41 18.98
C GLU A 315 -24.71 17.16 18.09
N GLU A 316 -23.97 17.19 16.98
CA GLU A 316 -23.80 16.03 16.10
C GLU A 316 -23.02 14.92 16.80
N LYS A 317 -21.97 15.28 17.55
CA LYS A 317 -21.20 14.35 18.37
C LYS A 317 -22.09 13.69 19.42
N GLU A 318 -22.78 14.47 20.26
CA GLU A 318 -23.68 13.96 21.30
C GLU A 318 -24.80 13.04 20.73
N ARG A 319 -25.26 13.31 19.51
CA ARG A 319 -26.29 12.50 18.84
C ARG A 319 -25.77 11.18 18.25
N LEU A 320 -24.51 11.14 17.80
CA LEU A 320 -23.94 10.01 17.07
C LEU A 320 -22.96 9.17 17.90
N ASP A 321 -22.46 9.71 19.02
CA ASP A 321 -21.60 9.00 19.96
C ASP A 321 -22.29 7.75 20.50
N GLY A 322 -21.57 6.64 20.55
CA GLY A 322 -22.10 5.32 20.90
C GLY A 322 -22.83 4.55 19.77
N CYS A 323 -23.11 5.17 18.62
CA CYS A 323 -23.60 4.43 17.45
C CYS A 323 -22.47 3.59 16.83
N THR A 324 -22.76 2.34 16.44
CA THR A 324 -21.79 1.48 15.76
C THR A 324 -21.61 1.83 14.28
N ALA A 325 -22.59 2.51 13.67
CA ALA A 325 -22.51 3.05 12.32
C ALA A 325 -23.51 4.19 12.09
N PHE A 326 -23.21 5.07 11.14
CA PHE A 326 -24.14 6.07 10.62
C PHE A 326 -23.89 6.35 9.14
N ALA A 327 -24.89 6.86 8.41
CA ALA A 327 -24.76 7.21 7.01
C ALA A 327 -24.33 8.67 6.81
N LEU A 328 -23.52 8.93 5.79
CA LEU A 328 -23.21 10.26 5.30
C LEU A 328 -24.24 10.66 4.25
N VAL A 329 -24.78 11.87 4.36
CA VAL A 329 -25.81 12.40 3.46
C VAL A 329 -25.34 13.64 2.74
N TYR A 330 -25.33 13.60 1.41
CA TYR A 330 -25.01 14.73 0.55
C TYR A 330 -26.19 14.97 -0.41
N GLU A 331 -26.68 16.21 -0.50
CA GLU A 331 -27.83 16.58 -1.33
C GLU A 331 -29.06 15.65 -1.13
N GLY A 332 -29.33 15.27 0.12
CA GLY A 332 -30.45 14.39 0.49
C GLY A 332 -30.24 12.91 0.19
N ARG A 333 -29.11 12.52 -0.43
CA ARG A 333 -28.78 11.12 -0.76
C ARG A 333 -27.81 10.55 0.28
N ARG A 334 -28.05 9.33 0.75
CA ARG A 334 -27.07 8.57 1.55
C ARG A 334 -25.97 8.09 0.62
N VAL A 335 -24.75 8.61 0.79
CA VAL A 335 -23.62 8.38 -0.12
C VAL A 335 -22.59 7.40 0.42
N ALA A 336 -22.53 7.22 1.74
CA ALA A 336 -21.59 6.32 2.40
C ALA A 336 -22.10 5.91 3.79
N ILE A 337 -21.52 4.86 4.35
CA ILE A 337 -21.67 4.45 5.74
C ILE A 337 -20.31 4.61 6.43
N LEU A 338 -20.28 5.26 7.58
CA LEU A 338 -19.12 5.26 8.48
C LEU A 338 -19.38 4.27 9.61
N ARG A 339 -18.54 3.24 9.74
CA ARG A 339 -18.63 2.20 10.77
C ARG A 339 -17.57 2.37 11.84
N ASN A 340 -17.87 1.86 13.03
CA ASN A 340 -17.01 1.91 14.20
C ASN A 340 -16.44 3.32 14.45
N PRO A 341 -17.30 4.35 14.49
CA PRO A 341 -16.84 5.72 14.57
C PRO A 341 -16.15 5.97 15.91
N GLU A 342 -15.13 6.81 15.89
CA GLU A 342 -14.53 7.40 17.08
C GLU A 342 -14.55 8.92 16.98
N PHE A 343 -14.77 9.59 18.11
CA PHE A 343 -14.87 11.04 18.19
C PHE A 343 -13.70 11.59 19.02
N TYR A 344 -12.95 12.53 18.47
CA TYR A 344 -11.82 13.17 19.12
C TYR A 344 -11.76 14.68 18.83
N GLU A 345 -10.98 15.42 19.60
CA GLU A 345 -11.00 16.89 19.56
C GLU A 345 -10.43 17.44 18.24
N HIS A 346 -11.17 18.37 17.63
CA HIS A 346 -10.66 19.18 16.52
C HIS A 346 -9.93 20.41 17.06
N ARG A 347 -8.67 20.24 17.47
CA ARG A 347 -7.80 21.34 17.94
C ARG A 347 -7.38 22.23 16.75
N LYS A 348 -8.32 23.04 16.26
CA LYS A 348 -8.22 23.81 15.00
C LYS A 348 -6.97 24.67 14.91
N GLU A 349 -6.62 25.40 15.97
CA GLU A 349 -5.43 26.26 15.97
C GLU A 349 -4.14 25.44 15.79
N GLU A 350 -3.99 24.36 16.56
CA GLU A 350 -2.85 23.45 16.46
C GLU A 350 -2.79 22.79 15.07
N ARG A 351 -3.92 22.26 14.59
CA ARG A 351 -4.04 21.68 13.25
C ARG A 351 -3.58 22.67 12.20
N CYS A 352 -4.12 23.89 12.22
CA CYS A 352 -3.82 24.92 11.24
C CYS A 352 -2.34 25.30 11.28
N ALA A 353 -1.79 25.52 12.48
CA ALA A 353 -0.39 25.86 12.66
C ALA A 353 0.54 24.78 12.10
N ARG A 354 0.28 23.50 12.36
CA ARG A 354 1.12 22.39 11.89
C ARG A 354 0.97 22.16 10.39
N GLN A 355 -0.25 22.12 9.90
CA GLN A 355 -0.52 21.79 8.50
C GLN A 355 -0.09 22.91 7.53
N TRP A 356 -0.33 24.18 7.88
CA TRP A 356 -0.03 25.32 6.99
C TRP A 356 1.20 26.12 7.40
N GLY A 357 1.76 25.95 8.60
CA GLY A 357 2.79 26.85 9.12
C GLY A 357 2.28 28.25 9.46
N THR A 358 0.95 28.44 9.52
CA THR A 358 0.28 29.70 9.88
C THR A 358 -1.12 29.40 10.40
N THR A 359 -1.67 30.31 11.22
CA THR A 359 -3.06 30.28 11.69
C THR A 359 -3.89 31.44 11.15
N CYS A 360 -3.40 32.12 10.09
CA CYS A 360 -4.07 33.27 9.48
C CYS A 360 -5.50 32.92 9.05
N LYS A 361 -6.48 33.53 9.71
CA LYS A 361 -7.92 33.29 9.48
C LYS A 361 -8.39 33.68 8.08
N SER A 362 -7.65 34.58 7.42
CA SER A 362 -7.93 35.00 6.04
C SER A 362 -7.38 34.03 4.98
N HIS A 363 -6.62 33.01 5.37
CA HIS A 363 -6.25 31.94 4.45
C HIS A 363 -7.53 31.14 4.11
N PRO A 364 -7.86 30.94 2.82
CA PRO A 364 -9.21 30.54 2.43
C PRO A 364 -9.58 29.12 2.88
N TYR A 365 -8.63 28.18 2.94
CA TYR A 365 -8.90 26.84 3.50
C TYR A 365 -8.98 26.85 5.03
N ILE A 366 -8.02 27.48 5.74
CA ILE A 366 -8.09 27.71 7.20
C ILE A 366 -9.42 28.35 7.59
N LYS A 367 -9.92 29.34 6.85
CA LYS A 367 -11.24 29.94 7.10
C LYS A 367 -12.34 28.87 7.20
N MET A 368 -12.42 27.96 6.23
CA MET A 368 -13.38 26.85 6.26
C MET A 368 -13.15 25.92 7.46
N VAL A 369 -11.89 25.63 7.83
CA VAL A 369 -11.56 24.79 9.00
C VAL A 369 -12.02 25.46 10.31
N MET A 370 -11.86 26.78 10.42
CA MET A 370 -12.28 27.52 11.61
C MET A 370 -13.80 27.57 11.77
N GLU A 371 -14.54 27.52 10.65
CA GLU A 371 -16.02 27.50 10.59
C GLU A 371 -16.62 26.11 10.83
N GLN A 372 -15.81 25.04 10.79
CA GLN A 372 -16.27 23.65 11.05
C GLN A 372 -16.55 23.41 12.54
N GLY A 373 -17.08 22.23 12.89
CA GLY A 373 -17.28 21.82 14.27
C GLY A 373 -15.98 21.51 15.02
N ASP A 374 -16.09 21.41 16.35
CA ASP A 374 -14.96 21.20 17.28
C ASP A 374 -14.60 19.72 17.51
N TRP A 375 -15.28 18.81 16.80
CA TRP A 375 -15.00 17.37 16.85
C TRP A 375 -14.59 16.85 15.48
N LEU A 376 -13.71 15.85 15.48
CA LEU A 376 -13.38 15.01 14.35
C LEU A 376 -14.00 13.62 14.54
N ILE A 377 -14.35 12.99 13.43
CA ILE A 377 -14.86 11.62 13.39
C ILE A 377 -13.96 10.76 12.50
N GLY A 378 -13.33 9.75 13.10
CA GLY A 378 -12.62 8.69 12.40
C GLY A 378 -13.47 7.42 12.30
N GLY A 379 -13.23 6.56 11.32
CA GLY A 379 -13.97 5.31 11.19
C GLY A 379 -13.75 4.61 9.85
N ASP A 380 -14.33 3.41 9.74
CA ASP A 380 -14.22 2.59 8.53
C ASP A 380 -15.31 3.03 7.54
N LEU A 381 -14.90 3.57 6.39
CA LEU A 381 -15.79 4.16 5.40
C LEU A 381 -16.16 3.13 4.33
N GLN A 382 -17.46 2.96 4.09
CA GLN A 382 -18.01 2.20 2.98
C GLN A 382 -18.80 3.14 2.08
N VAL A 383 -18.27 3.43 0.90
CA VAL A 383 -18.92 4.34 -0.06
C VAL A 383 -19.89 3.55 -0.93
N LEU A 384 -21.10 4.07 -1.08
CA LEU A 384 -22.19 3.37 -1.78
C LEU A 384 -22.04 3.54 -3.29
N ASP A 385 -22.77 4.49 -3.87
CA ASP A 385 -22.71 4.76 -5.30
C ASP A 385 -21.35 5.35 -5.71
N ARG A 386 -20.88 4.95 -6.90
CA ARG A 386 -19.75 5.63 -7.56
C ARG A 386 -20.06 7.11 -7.72
N ILE A 387 -19.08 7.95 -7.44
CA ILE A 387 -19.27 9.40 -7.34
C ILE A 387 -19.13 10.02 -8.72
N TYR A 388 -20.22 10.64 -9.18
CA TYR A 388 -20.30 11.40 -10.42
C TYR A 388 -20.82 12.81 -10.10
N TRP A 389 -20.19 13.83 -10.67
CA TRP A 389 -20.57 15.23 -10.44
C TRP A 389 -21.60 15.76 -11.43
N ASN A 390 -21.80 15.05 -12.56
CA ASN A 390 -22.73 15.40 -13.63
C ASN A 390 -22.55 16.83 -14.15
N ASP A 391 -21.31 17.30 -14.20
CA ASP A 391 -20.91 18.64 -14.64
C ASP A 391 -20.32 18.66 -16.06
N GLY A 392 -20.40 17.54 -16.77
CA GLY A 392 -19.83 17.36 -18.11
C GLY A 392 -18.32 17.06 -18.13
N LEU A 393 -17.70 16.79 -16.96
CA LEU A 393 -16.28 16.48 -16.84
C LEU A 393 -15.98 15.11 -16.22
N ASP A 394 -17.00 14.30 -15.90
CA ASP A 394 -16.82 13.00 -15.25
C ASP A 394 -15.98 12.01 -16.06
N GLN A 395 -15.98 12.13 -17.39
CA GLN A 395 -15.11 11.36 -18.29
C GLN A 395 -13.62 11.59 -18.05
N TYR A 396 -13.24 12.68 -17.35
CA TYR A 396 -11.87 12.95 -16.96
C TYR A 396 -11.57 12.54 -15.51
N ARG A 397 -12.58 12.17 -14.71
CA ARG A 397 -12.39 11.77 -13.30
C ARG A 397 -12.08 10.28 -13.20
N LEU A 398 -10.89 9.94 -13.68
CA LEU A 398 -10.38 8.58 -13.66
C LEU A 398 -9.85 8.22 -12.27
N THR A 399 -10.24 7.06 -11.76
CA THR A 399 -9.68 6.53 -10.50
C THR A 399 -8.21 6.15 -10.67
N PRO A 400 -7.43 5.97 -9.59
CA PRO A 400 -6.09 5.39 -9.66
C PRO A 400 -6.03 4.06 -10.42
N THR A 401 -7.04 3.20 -10.23
CA THR A 401 -7.18 1.92 -10.93
C THR A 401 -7.37 2.13 -12.44
N GLU A 402 -8.28 3.03 -12.84
CA GLU A 402 -8.53 3.36 -14.25
C GLU A 402 -7.32 4.02 -14.91
N LEU A 403 -6.57 4.86 -14.18
CA LEU A 403 -5.32 5.46 -14.66
C LEU A 403 -4.26 4.39 -14.92
N LYS A 404 -4.03 3.47 -13.97
CA LYS A 404 -3.10 2.35 -14.16
C LYS A 404 -3.47 1.50 -15.36
N GLN A 405 -4.76 1.19 -15.53
CA GLN A 405 -5.24 0.46 -16.70
C GLN A 405 -4.98 1.26 -17.98
N LYS A 406 -5.24 2.58 -17.99
CA LYS A 406 -4.98 3.44 -19.14
C LYS A 406 -3.50 3.46 -19.54
N PHE A 407 -2.59 3.53 -18.57
CA PHE A 407 -1.15 3.48 -18.82
C PHE A 407 -0.71 2.13 -19.39
N LYS A 408 -1.28 1.04 -18.87
CA LYS A 408 -1.06 -0.31 -19.40
C LYS A 408 -1.55 -0.45 -20.84
N ASP A 409 -2.75 0.05 -21.15
CA ASP A 409 -3.31 0.02 -22.52
C ASP A 409 -2.46 0.82 -23.50
N MET A 410 -1.85 1.93 -23.04
CA MET A 410 -0.89 2.73 -23.81
C MET A 410 0.51 2.08 -23.90
N ASN A 411 0.71 0.92 -23.26
CA ASN A 411 2.00 0.25 -23.11
C ASN A 411 3.10 1.16 -22.55
N ALA A 412 2.74 2.11 -21.68
CA ALA A 412 3.69 3.06 -21.09
C ALA A 412 4.78 2.30 -20.32
N ASP A 413 6.05 2.67 -20.53
CA ASP A 413 7.19 2.15 -19.76
C ASP A 413 7.71 3.16 -18.72
N ALA A 414 7.21 4.39 -18.77
CA ALA A 414 7.32 5.40 -17.72
C ALA A 414 6.10 6.31 -17.73
N VAL A 415 5.63 6.70 -16.55
CA VAL A 415 4.59 7.71 -16.36
C VAL A 415 5.16 8.86 -15.55
N PHE A 416 5.05 10.08 -16.07
CA PHE A 416 5.46 11.29 -15.36
C PHE A 416 4.26 12.21 -15.14
N ALA A 417 4.08 12.65 -13.90
CA ALA A 417 2.92 13.43 -13.49
C ALA A 417 3.22 14.92 -13.38
N PHE A 418 2.26 15.73 -13.84
CA PHE A 418 2.25 17.17 -13.65
C PHE A 418 0.97 17.61 -12.93
N GLN A 419 1.12 17.97 -11.65
CA GLN A 419 0.04 18.55 -10.85
C GLN A 419 -0.14 20.03 -11.23
N LEU A 420 -1.39 20.47 -11.37
CA LEU A 420 -1.72 21.86 -11.64
C LEU A 420 -3.09 22.26 -11.11
N ARG A 421 -3.20 23.52 -10.72
CA ARG A 421 -4.47 24.20 -10.43
C ARG A 421 -4.72 25.41 -11.33
N ASN A 422 -3.71 25.80 -12.10
CA ASN A 422 -3.70 27.00 -12.95
C ASN A 422 -3.78 26.62 -14.43
N PRO A 423 -4.17 27.56 -15.32
CA PRO A 423 -4.00 27.39 -16.77
C PRO A 423 -2.57 27.02 -17.17
N VAL A 424 -2.41 26.21 -18.21
CA VAL A 424 -1.10 25.81 -18.73
C VAL A 424 -0.54 26.92 -19.62
N HIS A 425 0.59 27.51 -19.23
CA HIS A 425 1.40 28.35 -20.11
C HIS A 425 2.65 27.57 -20.56
N ASN A 426 3.39 28.12 -21.53
CA ASN A 426 4.53 27.42 -22.14
C ASN A 426 5.70 27.20 -21.17
N GLY A 427 5.75 27.93 -20.04
CA GLY A 427 6.65 27.59 -18.92
C GLY A 427 6.36 26.20 -18.35
N HIS A 428 5.09 25.87 -18.05
CA HIS A 428 4.71 24.52 -17.63
C HIS A 428 4.97 23.50 -18.74
N ALA A 429 4.66 23.87 -20.00
CA ALA A 429 4.93 23.00 -21.14
C ALA A 429 6.43 22.67 -21.29
N LEU A 430 7.32 23.64 -21.07
CA LEU A 430 8.77 23.43 -21.07
C LEU A 430 9.18 22.37 -20.04
N LEU A 431 8.68 22.44 -18.81
CA LEU A 431 8.97 21.44 -17.77
C LEU A 431 8.50 20.04 -18.20
N MET A 432 7.30 19.94 -18.77
CA MET A 432 6.74 18.67 -19.23
C MET A 432 7.50 18.09 -20.43
N GLN A 433 7.84 18.93 -21.41
CA GLN A 433 8.61 18.56 -22.61
C GLN A 433 10.04 18.14 -22.26
N ASP A 434 10.72 18.89 -21.39
CA ASP A 434 12.08 18.55 -20.96
C ASP A 434 12.11 17.27 -20.13
N THR A 435 11.11 17.02 -19.29
CA THR A 435 10.98 15.73 -18.58
C THR A 435 10.81 14.60 -19.58
N HIS A 436 9.91 14.73 -20.55
CA HIS A 436 9.72 13.73 -21.60
C HIS A 436 11.02 13.44 -22.34
N LYS A 437 11.77 14.48 -22.71
CA LYS A 437 13.09 14.35 -23.37
C LYS A 437 14.11 13.62 -22.49
N GLN A 438 14.23 13.98 -21.21
CA GLN A 438 15.14 13.32 -20.27
C GLN A 438 14.81 11.82 -20.12
N LEU A 439 13.52 11.45 -20.12
CA LEU A 439 13.12 10.05 -20.06
C LEU A 439 13.50 9.29 -21.33
N LEU A 440 13.34 9.89 -22.51
CA LEU A 440 13.81 9.30 -23.76
C LEU A 440 15.35 9.10 -23.74
N GLU A 441 16.09 10.09 -23.25
CA GLU A 441 17.56 10.01 -23.10
C GLU A 441 18.00 8.92 -22.11
N ARG A 442 17.19 8.64 -21.09
CA ARG A 442 17.38 7.54 -20.12
C ARG A 442 17.01 6.16 -20.67
N GLY A 443 16.46 6.09 -21.89
CA GLY A 443 16.14 4.83 -22.57
C GLY A 443 14.69 4.36 -22.46
N TYR A 444 13.81 5.12 -21.81
CA TYR A 444 12.36 4.89 -21.90
C TYR A 444 11.90 5.15 -23.34
N ARG A 445 11.03 4.29 -23.86
CA ARG A 445 10.58 4.32 -25.25
C ARG A 445 9.20 4.91 -25.41
N ARG A 446 8.35 4.81 -24.39
CA ARG A 446 6.96 5.29 -24.40
C ARG A 446 6.62 6.02 -23.09
N PRO A 447 7.35 7.11 -22.75
CA PRO A 447 7.00 7.91 -21.59
C PRO A 447 5.67 8.65 -21.80
N VAL A 448 4.73 8.47 -20.87
CA VAL A 448 3.40 9.08 -20.91
C VAL A 448 3.28 10.18 -19.87
N LEU A 449 2.83 11.36 -20.30
CA LEU A 449 2.49 12.47 -19.42
C LEU A 449 1.11 12.24 -18.79
N LEU A 450 1.03 12.29 -17.47
CA LEU A 450 -0.22 12.49 -16.74
C LEU A 450 -0.39 13.98 -16.44
N LEU A 451 -1.12 14.68 -17.30
CA LEU A 451 -1.52 16.08 -17.08
C LEU A 451 -2.73 16.08 -16.15
N HIS A 452 -2.53 16.49 -14.90
CA HIS A 452 -3.44 16.10 -13.81
C HIS A 452 -4.04 17.29 -13.05
N PRO A 453 -4.89 18.11 -13.68
CA PRO A 453 -5.52 19.24 -13.00
C PRO A 453 -6.30 18.83 -11.76
N LEU A 454 -6.17 19.59 -10.68
CA LEU A 454 -6.99 19.44 -9.49
C LEU A 454 -8.41 19.96 -9.75
N GLY A 455 -9.41 19.18 -9.37
CA GLY A 455 -10.83 19.46 -9.60
C GLY A 455 -11.71 19.50 -8.35
N GLY A 456 -11.15 19.31 -7.17
CA GLY A 456 -11.85 19.61 -5.92
C GLY A 456 -11.99 21.13 -5.70
N TRP A 457 -12.37 21.51 -4.47
CA TRP A 457 -12.49 22.91 -4.08
C TRP A 457 -11.21 23.69 -4.37
N THR A 458 -11.36 24.91 -4.88
CA THR A 458 -10.29 25.90 -5.11
C THR A 458 -10.78 27.26 -4.63
N LYS A 459 -9.85 28.18 -4.33
CA LYS A 459 -10.20 29.52 -3.82
C LYS A 459 -10.83 30.37 -4.93
N ASP A 460 -11.58 31.39 -4.53
CA ASP A 460 -12.49 32.13 -5.43
C ASP A 460 -11.81 32.84 -6.61
N ASP A 461 -10.53 33.26 -6.48
CA ASP A 461 -9.81 33.95 -7.55
C ASP A 461 -9.03 33.04 -8.52
N ASP A 462 -9.10 31.72 -8.30
CA ASP A 462 -8.56 30.72 -9.24
C ASP A 462 -9.53 30.51 -10.42
N VAL A 463 -8.98 30.16 -11.58
CA VAL A 463 -9.80 29.88 -12.78
C VAL A 463 -10.62 28.60 -12.54
N PRO A 464 -11.96 28.64 -12.71
CA PRO A 464 -12.81 27.47 -12.48
C PRO A 464 -12.41 26.27 -13.33
N LEU A 465 -12.63 25.07 -12.80
CA LEU A 465 -12.20 23.80 -13.41
C LEU A 465 -12.63 23.66 -14.87
N MET A 466 -13.90 23.94 -15.20
CA MET A 466 -14.41 23.86 -16.58
C MET A 466 -13.60 24.70 -17.56
N TRP A 467 -13.23 25.93 -17.18
CA TRP A 467 -12.43 26.81 -18.02
C TRP A 467 -10.98 26.33 -18.15
N ARG A 468 -10.41 25.76 -17.08
CA ARG A 468 -9.09 25.12 -17.13
C ARG A 468 -9.08 23.92 -18.08
N MET A 469 -10.07 23.04 -17.99
CA MET A 469 -10.18 21.88 -18.88
C MET A 469 -10.30 22.28 -20.35
N LYS A 470 -11.14 23.27 -20.67
CA LYS A 470 -11.20 23.86 -22.03
C LYS A 470 -9.84 24.42 -22.47
N GLN A 471 -9.16 25.12 -21.57
CA GLN A 471 -7.84 25.70 -21.85
C GLN A 471 -6.78 24.63 -22.10
N HIS A 472 -6.79 23.54 -21.33
CA HIS A 472 -5.86 22.42 -21.51
C HIS A 472 -6.13 21.65 -22.82
N ALA A 473 -7.41 21.46 -23.18
CA ALA A 473 -7.79 20.90 -24.46
C ALA A 473 -7.24 21.75 -25.63
N ALA A 474 -7.33 23.07 -25.54
CA ALA A 474 -6.76 23.97 -26.53
C ALA A 474 -5.22 23.88 -26.62
N VAL A 475 -4.52 23.68 -25.49
CA VAL A 475 -3.06 23.46 -25.48
C VAL A 475 -2.68 22.17 -26.22
N LEU A 476 -3.46 21.10 -26.06
CA LEU A 476 -3.25 19.83 -26.76
C LEU A 476 -3.60 19.94 -28.26
N GLU A 477 -4.68 20.65 -28.58
CA GLU A 477 -5.12 20.88 -29.96
C GLU A 477 -4.07 21.66 -30.78
N GLU A 478 -3.33 22.57 -30.14
CA GLU A 478 -2.22 23.29 -30.78
C GLU A 478 -0.90 22.52 -30.79
N GLY A 479 -0.87 21.27 -30.32
CA GLY A 479 0.32 20.43 -30.33
C GLY A 479 1.45 20.90 -29.41
N ILE A 480 1.17 21.80 -28.47
CA ILE A 480 2.15 22.21 -27.44
C ILE A 480 2.49 21.02 -26.55
N LEU A 481 1.49 20.20 -26.24
CA LEU A 481 1.67 18.88 -25.65
C LEU A 481 1.14 17.85 -26.65
N ASN A 482 1.80 16.70 -26.77
CA ASN A 482 1.36 15.65 -27.69
C ASN A 482 0.18 14.87 -27.08
N PRO A 483 -1.02 14.88 -27.69
CA PRO A 483 -2.19 14.16 -27.18
C PRO A 483 -2.03 12.64 -27.20
N GLU A 484 -1.21 12.06 -28.09
CA GLU A 484 -1.01 10.60 -28.17
C GLU A 484 -0.21 10.06 -26.97
N THR A 485 0.63 10.90 -26.37
CA THR A 485 1.47 10.55 -25.21
C THR A 485 1.05 11.30 -23.95
N THR A 486 -0.18 11.82 -23.90
CA THR A 486 -0.70 12.58 -22.76
C THR A 486 -2.07 12.05 -22.32
N VAL A 487 -2.17 11.66 -21.06
CA VAL A 487 -3.43 11.39 -20.37
C VAL A 487 -3.83 12.65 -19.60
N VAL A 488 -5.02 13.19 -19.92
CA VAL A 488 -5.63 14.27 -19.14
C VAL A 488 -6.65 13.66 -18.19
N ALA A 489 -6.47 13.87 -16.88
CA ALA A 489 -7.39 13.42 -15.86
C ALA A 489 -7.56 14.47 -14.76
N ILE A 490 -8.68 14.42 -14.04
CA ILE A 490 -9.00 15.35 -12.96
C ILE A 490 -8.75 14.67 -11.62
N PHE A 491 -7.88 15.25 -10.81
CA PHE A 491 -7.63 14.82 -9.44
C PHE A 491 -8.72 15.36 -8.51
N PRO A 492 -9.49 14.53 -7.78
CA PRO A 492 -10.70 14.97 -7.09
C PRO A 492 -10.47 15.71 -5.77
N SER A 493 -9.23 15.73 -5.26
CA SER A 493 -8.93 16.34 -3.96
C SER A 493 -9.21 17.84 -3.94
N PRO A 494 -9.75 18.38 -2.83
CA PRO A 494 -9.71 19.81 -2.55
C PRO A 494 -8.28 20.37 -2.60
N MET A 495 -8.11 21.66 -2.88
CA MET A 495 -6.81 22.35 -2.79
C MET A 495 -6.70 23.06 -1.44
N MET A 496 -5.70 22.72 -0.63
CA MET A 496 -5.49 23.29 0.70
C MET A 496 -4.60 24.53 0.70
N TYR A 497 -3.79 24.74 -0.34
CA TYR A 497 -2.77 25.80 -0.41
C TYR A 497 -1.74 25.71 0.74
N ALA A 498 -1.34 24.49 1.10
CA ALA A 498 -0.44 24.22 2.23
C ALA A 498 1.02 23.95 1.82
N GLY A 499 1.42 24.39 0.62
CA GLY A 499 2.83 24.44 0.22
C GLY A 499 3.58 23.11 0.34
N PRO A 500 4.74 23.07 1.03
CA PRO A 500 5.55 21.86 1.21
C PRO A 500 4.83 20.69 1.88
N THR A 501 3.83 20.95 2.74
CA THR A 501 3.01 19.89 3.35
C THR A 501 2.11 19.27 2.30
N GLU A 502 1.40 20.08 1.51
CA GLU A 502 0.43 19.60 0.52
C GLU A 502 1.09 18.99 -0.73
N VAL A 503 2.28 19.46 -1.11
CA VAL A 503 2.95 18.89 -2.29
C VAL A 503 3.33 17.42 -2.07
N GLN A 504 3.61 17.00 -0.83
CA GLN A 504 3.77 15.58 -0.49
C GLN A 504 2.47 14.80 -0.79
N TRP A 505 1.31 15.31 -0.36
CA TRP A 505 -0.01 14.76 -0.70
C TRP A 505 -0.24 14.69 -2.21
N HIS A 506 0.08 15.76 -2.94
CA HIS A 506 -0.01 15.76 -4.40
C HIS A 506 0.87 14.68 -5.04
N CYS A 507 2.09 14.52 -4.54
CA CYS A 507 3.08 13.57 -5.05
C CYS A 507 2.65 12.12 -4.77
N ARG A 508 2.37 11.79 -3.50
CA ARG A 508 1.98 10.44 -3.08
C ARG A 508 0.70 9.96 -3.76
N ALA A 509 -0.26 10.86 -4.02
CA ALA A 509 -1.50 10.51 -4.72
C ALA A 509 -1.23 10.03 -6.15
N ARG A 510 -0.22 10.60 -6.83
CA ARG A 510 0.15 10.17 -8.19
C ARG A 510 1.05 8.95 -8.19
N MET A 511 1.86 8.78 -7.15
CA MET A 511 2.55 7.51 -6.89
C MET A 511 1.55 6.34 -6.83
N VAL A 512 0.47 6.51 -6.06
CA VAL A 512 -0.61 5.51 -5.96
C VAL A 512 -1.29 5.27 -7.30
N ALA A 513 -1.47 6.31 -8.11
CA ALA A 513 -2.01 6.19 -9.47
C ALA A 513 -1.02 5.63 -10.51
N GLY A 514 0.22 5.27 -10.12
CA GLY A 514 1.19 4.62 -10.99
C GLY A 514 2.20 5.54 -11.67
N ALA A 515 2.34 6.80 -11.23
CA ALA A 515 3.41 7.67 -11.71
C ALA A 515 4.79 7.20 -11.19
N ASN A 516 5.78 7.13 -12.07
CA ASN A 516 7.18 6.83 -11.75
C ASN A 516 8.00 8.11 -11.55
N PHE A 517 7.53 9.24 -12.09
CA PHE A 517 8.21 10.52 -12.01
C PHE A 517 7.23 11.60 -11.59
N TYR A 518 7.63 12.50 -10.69
CA TYR A 518 6.81 13.63 -10.27
C TYR A 518 7.53 14.94 -10.54
N ILE A 519 6.95 15.74 -11.43
CA ILE A 519 7.49 17.06 -11.77
C ILE A 519 7.11 18.05 -10.66
N VAL A 520 8.11 18.75 -10.12
CA VAL A 520 7.90 19.81 -9.13
C VAL A 520 8.65 21.08 -9.54
N GLY A 521 7.92 22.21 -9.52
CA GLY A 521 8.47 23.54 -9.82
C GLY A 521 8.67 24.39 -8.56
N ARG A 522 8.75 25.71 -8.78
CA ARG A 522 8.81 26.73 -7.72
C ARG A 522 7.47 26.88 -7.01
N ASP A 523 7.52 27.05 -5.69
CA ASP A 523 6.37 27.33 -4.81
C ASP A 523 5.16 26.41 -5.05
N PRO A 524 5.36 25.08 -5.09
CA PRO A 524 4.28 24.16 -5.38
C PRO A 524 3.26 24.21 -4.24
N ALA A 525 1.98 24.26 -4.61
CA ALA A 525 0.87 24.42 -3.67
C ALA A 525 0.92 25.68 -2.79
N GLY A 526 1.78 26.65 -3.10
CA GLY A 526 1.84 27.92 -2.39
C GLY A 526 0.82 28.95 -2.86
N MET A 527 0.66 29.97 -2.02
CA MET A 527 -0.06 31.21 -2.32
C MET A 527 0.57 32.37 -1.53
N PRO A 528 0.30 33.63 -1.89
CA PRO A 528 0.68 34.76 -1.05
C PRO A 528 -0.04 34.71 0.31
N HIS A 529 0.66 35.08 1.38
CA HIS A 529 0.11 35.27 2.70
C HIS A 529 -0.98 36.37 2.65
N PRO A 530 -2.23 36.08 3.08
CA PRO A 530 -3.36 36.99 2.90
C PRO A 530 -3.17 38.40 3.48
N GLU A 531 -2.50 38.51 4.63
CA GLU A 531 -2.30 39.80 5.31
C GLU A 531 -1.05 40.57 4.86
N THR A 532 0.03 39.89 4.43
CA THR A 532 1.33 40.53 4.15
C THR A 532 1.64 40.62 2.65
N GLY A 533 0.96 39.83 1.82
CA GLY A 533 1.19 39.75 0.38
C GLY A 533 2.50 39.07 -0.05
N LYS A 534 3.36 38.65 0.89
CA LYS A 534 4.56 37.85 0.60
C LYS A 534 4.20 36.41 0.31
N ASP A 535 5.05 35.66 -0.39
CA ASP A 535 4.87 34.21 -0.56
C ASP A 535 4.75 33.54 0.83
N LEU A 536 3.71 32.71 1.04
CA LEU A 536 3.46 32.07 2.34
C LEU A 536 4.56 31.05 2.69
N TYR A 537 5.17 30.47 1.67
CA TYR A 537 6.25 29.49 1.80
C TYR A 537 7.49 29.97 1.07
N GLU A 538 8.65 29.51 1.52
CA GLU A 538 9.88 29.71 0.77
C GLU A 538 9.78 28.89 -0.54
N PRO A 539 9.99 29.50 -1.72
CA PRO A 539 9.64 28.87 -3.00
C PRO A 539 10.40 27.59 -3.37
N THR A 540 11.52 27.29 -2.72
CA THR A 540 12.32 26.07 -2.95
C THR A 540 11.96 24.94 -1.96
N HIS A 541 11.27 25.24 -0.86
CA HIS A 541 10.99 24.26 0.18
C HIS A 541 10.17 23.07 -0.32
N GLY A 542 9.20 23.28 -1.23
CA GLY A 542 8.38 22.19 -1.74
C GLY A 542 9.21 21.10 -2.43
N ALA A 543 10.14 21.48 -3.32
CA ALA A 543 11.02 20.52 -3.98
C ALA A 543 12.00 19.86 -3.00
N LYS A 544 12.62 20.64 -2.10
CA LYS A 544 13.56 20.13 -1.07
C LYS A 544 12.90 19.10 -0.15
N VAL A 545 11.70 19.40 0.35
CA VAL A 545 10.94 18.51 1.23
C VAL A 545 10.60 17.22 0.50
N LEU A 546 10.07 17.28 -0.74
CA LEU A 546 9.76 16.07 -1.52
C LEU A 546 10.95 15.13 -1.70
N THR A 547 12.13 15.67 -1.98
CA THR A 547 13.33 14.85 -2.23
C THR A 547 13.81 14.07 -1.01
N MET A 548 13.38 14.45 0.20
CA MET A 548 13.74 13.78 1.45
C MET A 548 12.53 13.23 2.21
N ALA A 549 11.33 13.33 1.65
CA ALA A 549 10.11 12.92 2.31
C ALA A 549 10.05 11.39 2.43
N PRO A 550 9.84 10.84 3.64
CA PRO A 550 9.71 9.40 3.84
C PRO A 550 8.47 8.84 3.12
N GLY A 551 8.53 7.57 2.72
CA GLY A 551 7.43 6.83 2.09
C GLY A 551 7.26 7.02 0.58
N LEU A 552 7.95 7.97 -0.07
CA LEU A 552 7.89 8.17 -1.52
C LEU A 552 8.82 7.20 -2.29
N ILE A 553 8.55 5.90 -2.19
CA ILE A 553 9.51 4.83 -2.55
C ILE A 553 9.52 4.39 -4.03
N THR A 554 8.42 4.58 -4.77
CA THR A 554 8.27 4.05 -6.15
C THR A 554 8.28 5.14 -7.23
N LEU A 555 8.63 6.38 -6.87
CA LEU A 555 8.78 7.47 -7.83
C LEU A 555 10.07 8.26 -7.61
N GLU A 556 10.50 8.94 -8.67
CA GLU A 556 11.61 9.88 -8.66
C GLU A 556 11.07 11.32 -8.77
N ILE A 557 11.60 12.23 -7.95
CA ILE A 557 11.26 13.65 -8.01
C ILE A 557 12.08 14.30 -9.12
N VAL A 558 11.41 15.02 -10.01
CA VAL A 558 12.04 15.79 -11.10
C VAL A 558 11.89 17.28 -10.78
N PRO A 559 12.84 17.88 -10.03
CA PRO A 559 12.79 19.28 -9.67
C PRO A 559 13.22 20.16 -10.84
N PHE A 560 12.51 21.27 -11.06
CA PHE A 560 12.88 22.25 -12.07
C PHE A 560 13.18 23.63 -11.49
N ARG A 561 14.09 24.31 -12.18
CA ARG A 561 14.32 25.74 -12.02
C ARG A 561 13.13 26.53 -12.55
N VAL A 562 13.05 27.78 -12.13
CA VAL A 562 11.98 28.69 -12.56
C VAL A 562 12.04 28.89 -14.07
N ALA A 563 10.91 28.72 -14.75
CA ALA A 563 10.77 29.06 -16.17
C ALA A 563 10.15 30.46 -16.30
N ALA A 564 10.73 31.31 -17.15
CA ALA A 564 10.25 32.67 -17.41
C ALA A 564 10.35 33.01 -18.90
N TYR A 565 9.69 34.08 -19.35
CA TYR A 565 9.71 34.46 -20.75
C TYR A 565 11.04 35.15 -21.09
N ASN A 566 11.86 34.55 -21.95
CA ASN A 566 13.10 35.16 -22.41
C ASN A 566 12.82 36.08 -23.61
N LYS A 567 12.96 37.40 -23.41
CA LYS A 567 12.67 38.45 -24.39
C LYS A 567 13.58 38.38 -25.61
N LYS A 568 14.85 37.96 -25.44
CA LYS A 568 15.80 37.81 -26.57
C LYS A 568 15.45 36.60 -27.43
N LYS A 569 15.15 35.46 -26.81
CA LYS A 569 14.81 34.20 -27.49
C LYS A 569 13.34 34.11 -27.92
N LYS A 570 12.49 35.04 -27.47
CA LYS A 570 11.04 35.10 -27.72
C LYS A 570 10.30 33.80 -27.37
N ARG A 571 10.70 33.15 -26.28
CA ARG A 571 10.10 31.88 -25.81
C ARG A 571 10.29 31.72 -24.31
N MET A 572 9.57 30.78 -23.72
CA MET A 572 9.81 30.37 -22.33
C MET A 572 11.15 29.62 -22.24
N ASP A 573 11.93 29.95 -21.22
CA ASP A 573 13.25 29.37 -20.96
C ASP A 573 13.52 29.32 -19.45
N TYR A 574 14.52 28.54 -19.01
CA TYR A 574 14.92 28.52 -17.61
C TYR A 574 15.58 29.84 -17.23
N TYR A 575 15.15 30.40 -16.11
CA TYR A 575 15.68 31.63 -15.56
C TYR A 575 17.17 31.49 -15.23
N ASP A 576 17.93 32.52 -15.59
CA ASP A 576 19.34 32.68 -15.29
C ASP A 576 19.58 34.03 -14.60
N SER A 577 20.17 33.99 -13.42
CA SER A 577 20.46 35.18 -12.62
C SER A 577 21.49 36.11 -13.27
N GLU A 578 22.44 35.56 -14.03
CA GLU A 578 23.45 36.37 -14.73
C GLU A 578 22.84 37.17 -15.89
N HIS A 579 21.71 36.69 -16.42
CA HIS A 579 20.99 37.30 -17.54
C HIS A 579 19.60 37.79 -17.13
N HIS A 580 19.44 38.26 -15.89
CA HIS A 580 18.14 38.64 -15.32
C HIS A 580 17.31 39.57 -16.23
N GLU A 581 17.97 40.56 -16.84
CA GLU A 581 17.38 41.54 -17.75
C GLU A 581 16.74 40.95 -19.01
N ASP A 582 17.10 39.72 -19.39
CA ASP A 582 16.52 39.01 -20.53
C ASP A 582 15.19 38.36 -20.21
N PHE A 583 14.86 38.18 -18.93
CA PHE A 583 13.68 37.45 -18.49
C PHE A 583 12.55 38.39 -18.06
N GLU A 584 11.33 38.03 -18.45
CA GLU A 584 10.10 38.70 -18.05
C GLU A 584 9.21 37.72 -17.28
N PHE A 585 8.90 38.08 -16.04
CA PHE A 585 7.98 37.34 -15.19
C PHE A 585 6.56 37.88 -15.36
N ILE A 586 5.69 37.09 -15.99
CA ILE A 586 4.27 37.42 -16.15
C ILE A 586 3.50 36.74 -15.02
N SER A 587 3.18 37.52 -13.98
CA SER A 587 2.39 37.02 -12.85
C SER A 587 0.95 36.70 -13.27
N GLY A 588 0.27 35.84 -12.51
CA GLY A 588 -1.15 35.56 -12.73
C GLY A 588 -2.01 36.83 -12.69
N THR A 589 -1.68 37.81 -11.85
CA THR A 589 -2.36 39.12 -11.82
C THR A 589 -2.15 39.92 -13.10
N ARG A 590 -0.94 39.93 -13.65
CA ARG A 590 -0.68 40.61 -14.93
C ARG A 590 -1.36 39.88 -16.09
N MET A 591 -1.34 38.56 -16.10
CA MET A 591 -2.04 37.72 -17.07
C MET A 591 -3.55 38.02 -17.07
N ARG A 592 -4.15 38.09 -15.87
CA ARG A 592 -5.57 38.47 -15.68
C ARG A 592 -5.87 39.85 -16.25
N LYS A 593 -5.02 40.84 -15.97
CA LYS A 593 -5.15 42.20 -16.49
C LYS A 593 -5.11 42.23 -18.01
N LEU A 594 -4.13 41.56 -18.63
CA LEU A 594 -4.01 41.48 -20.08
C LEU A 594 -5.26 40.85 -20.72
N ALA A 595 -5.75 39.74 -20.16
CA ALA A 595 -6.93 39.08 -20.69
C ALA A 595 -8.22 39.91 -20.56
N ARG A 596 -8.40 40.66 -19.45
CA ARG A 596 -9.52 41.60 -19.28
C ARG A 596 -9.46 42.75 -20.29
N GLU A 597 -8.28 43.34 -20.46
CA GLU A 597 -8.05 44.43 -21.40
C GLU A 597 -8.05 43.98 -22.88
N GLY A 598 -8.24 42.68 -23.16
CA GLY A 598 -8.21 42.14 -24.52
C GLY A 598 -6.82 42.17 -25.18
N GLN A 599 -5.77 42.36 -24.39
CA GLN A 599 -4.39 42.37 -24.85
C GLN A 599 -3.84 40.94 -24.93
N LYS A 600 -2.85 40.73 -25.81
CA LYS A 600 -2.15 39.44 -25.93
C LYS A 600 -0.88 39.46 -25.06
N PRO A 601 -0.52 38.33 -24.43
CA PRO A 601 0.80 38.18 -23.84
C PRO A 601 1.85 38.14 -24.95
N PRO A 602 3.15 38.26 -24.61
CA PRO A 602 4.23 38.04 -25.57
C PRO A 602 4.08 36.72 -26.32
N GLU A 603 4.36 36.74 -27.62
CA GLU A 603 4.33 35.56 -28.48
C GLU A 603 5.23 34.47 -27.89
N GLY A 604 4.72 33.23 -27.80
CA GLY A 604 5.46 32.11 -27.19
C GLY A 604 5.29 31.97 -25.67
N PHE A 605 4.55 32.85 -25.00
CA PHE A 605 4.18 32.68 -23.58
C PHE A 605 3.12 31.58 -23.36
N MET A 606 2.10 31.54 -24.22
CA MET A 606 1.00 30.57 -24.16
C MET A 606 0.47 30.32 -25.57
N ALA A 607 -0.10 29.14 -25.80
CA ALA A 607 -0.78 28.77 -27.03
C ALA A 607 -1.93 29.76 -27.35
N PRO A 608 -2.03 30.32 -28.57
CA PRO A 608 -3.06 31.28 -28.97
C PRO A 608 -4.53 30.87 -28.71
N LYS A 609 -4.94 29.65 -29.04
CA LYS A 609 -6.28 29.12 -28.73
C LYS A 609 -6.48 29.02 -27.22
N ALA A 610 -5.46 28.57 -26.50
CA ALA A 610 -5.52 28.51 -25.03
C ALA A 610 -5.65 29.90 -24.38
N TRP A 611 -4.98 30.91 -24.93
CA TRP A 611 -5.17 32.32 -24.53
C TRP A 611 -6.58 32.82 -24.82
N THR A 612 -7.16 32.41 -25.95
CA THR A 612 -8.52 32.79 -26.36
C THR A 612 -9.55 32.29 -25.35
N VAL A 613 -9.42 31.04 -24.88
CA VAL A 613 -10.27 30.48 -23.81
C VAL A 613 -10.18 31.32 -22.53
N LEU A 614 -8.97 31.77 -22.15
CA LEU A 614 -8.81 32.64 -20.98
C LEU A 614 -9.46 34.02 -21.18
N MET A 615 -9.30 34.64 -22.34
CA MET A 615 -9.96 35.90 -22.66
C MET A 615 -11.49 35.78 -22.59
N GLU A 616 -12.06 34.69 -23.09
CA GLU A 616 -13.51 34.43 -23.00
C GLU A 616 -13.97 34.32 -21.54
N TYR A 617 -13.22 33.57 -20.72
CA TYR A 617 -13.48 33.48 -19.29
C TYR A 617 -13.44 34.86 -18.61
N TYR A 618 -12.36 35.62 -18.79
CA TYR A 618 -12.24 36.92 -18.12
C TYR A 618 -13.26 37.95 -18.61
N LYS A 619 -13.65 37.92 -19.90
CA LYS A 619 -14.77 38.72 -20.41
C LYS A 619 -16.12 38.30 -19.82
N SER A 620 -16.30 37.02 -19.47
CA SER A 620 -17.53 36.56 -18.83
C SER A 620 -17.70 37.11 -17.41
N LEU A 621 -16.58 37.36 -16.70
CA LEU A 621 -16.59 37.98 -15.37
C LEU A 621 -16.96 39.46 -15.37
N GLU A 622 -16.76 40.17 -16.49
CA GLU A 622 -17.15 41.60 -16.61
C GLU A 622 -18.65 41.76 -16.92
N LYS A 623 -19.32 40.68 -17.31
CA LYS A 623 -20.76 40.65 -17.63
C LYS A 623 -21.63 40.08 -16.51
N ALA A 624 -21.02 39.47 -15.49
CA ALA A 624 -21.65 38.91 -14.31
C ALA A 624 -21.50 39.88 -13.13
#